data_AF-A0AAW9LEU4-F1
#
_entry.id   AF-A0AAW9LEU4-F1
#
_cell.length_a   1.000
_cell.length_b   1.000
_cell.length_c   1.000
_cell.angle_alpha   90.00
_cell.angle_beta   90.00
_cell.angle_gamma   90.00
#
_symmetry.space_group_name_H-M   'P 1'
#
loop_
_entity.id
_entity.type
_entity.pdbx_description
1 polymer ?
#
loop_
_entity_poly.entity_id
_entity_poly.type
_entity_poly.pdbx_seq_one_letter_code
_entity_poly.pdbx_strand_id
1 'polypeptide(L)'
;MVSADQTADDETAPSPATQRESGDEGVADVLEPELLLPAFARGIASFVVGYLLTLVVVLAGPASIRGGLADVPALIAFVFYGAHNVPVQVANLGAINFVAQQQNPSTPLIVFWLLPIAVLLGTGVELGSRFLARKASAVDLVTSVLAVSLGYTALAFLGTFVFRTKTMFEVSAKLYLGDAIVFGFAYPAVFVLLGASATMLYRRATIDA
;
A
#
# COMPACT_ATOMS: atom_id res chain seq x y z
N MET A 1 22.40 73.63 -41.62
CA MET A 1 22.63 72.47 -42.50
C MET A 1 23.80 71.70 -41.91
N VAL A 2 23.56 70.56 -41.23
CA VAL A 2 23.84 69.18 -41.73
C VAL A 2 25.34 69.01 -42.01
N SER A 3 26.13 68.12 -41.42
CA SER A 3 25.91 66.83 -40.76
C SER A 3 27.10 66.55 -39.83
N ALA A 4 26.87 65.97 -38.66
CA ALA A 4 27.88 65.17 -37.96
C ALA A 4 27.40 63.72 -38.05
N ASP A 5 28.12 62.96 -38.87
CA ASP A 5 27.99 61.52 -39.03
C ASP A 5 28.53 60.86 -37.76
N GLN A 6 27.66 60.18 -37.01
CA GLN A 6 28.02 59.43 -35.81
C GLN A 6 27.60 57.98 -36.03
N THR A 7 28.54 57.23 -36.57
CA THR A 7 28.58 55.77 -36.55
C THR A 7 28.73 55.29 -35.12
N ALA A 8 27.73 54.61 -34.57
CA ALA A 8 27.86 53.49 -33.61
C ALA A 8 26.47 53.19 -33.02
N ASP A 9 25.63 52.45 -33.77
CA ASP A 9 24.52 51.73 -33.17
C ASP A 9 24.93 50.27 -33.01
N ASP A 10 25.35 50.04 -31.77
CA ASP A 10 25.54 48.83 -30.99
C ASP A 10 24.68 47.64 -31.46
N GLU A 11 25.36 46.64 -32.01
CA GLU A 11 24.86 45.29 -32.22
C GLU A 11 24.81 44.57 -30.85
N THR A 12 23.79 44.86 -30.04
CA THR A 12 23.45 44.03 -28.88
C THR A 12 22.35 43.05 -29.25
N ALA A 13 22.77 41.93 -29.85
CA ALA A 13 21.94 40.75 -29.95
C ALA A 13 21.43 40.35 -28.54
N PRO A 14 20.13 40.05 -28.36
CA PRO A 14 19.64 39.53 -27.09
C PRO A 14 20.31 38.17 -26.83
N SER A 15 21.15 38.13 -25.80
CA SER A 15 21.77 36.91 -25.30
C SER A 15 20.69 35.87 -24.96
N PRO A 16 20.79 34.61 -25.45
CA PRO A 16 19.88 33.54 -25.07
C PRO A 16 20.25 33.05 -23.66
N ALA A 17 19.99 33.88 -22.67
CA ALA A 17 20.06 33.53 -21.26
C ALA A 17 18.64 33.59 -20.68
N THR A 18 17.76 32.76 -21.21
CA THR A 18 16.47 32.47 -20.58
C THR A 18 16.38 30.97 -20.39
N GLN A 19 16.19 30.58 -19.12
CA GLN A 19 15.76 29.27 -18.65
C GLN A 19 16.74 28.09 -18.78
N ARG A 20 17.72 28.10 -17.87
CA ARG A 20 18.13 26.86 -17.18
C ARG A 20 18.08 27.08 -15.68
N GLU A 21 16.90 27.35 -15.14
CA GLU A 21 16.56 26.92 -13.78
C GLU A 21 15.89 25.56 -13.92
N SER A 22 16.70 24.55 -14.24
CA SER A 22 16.30 23.16 -14.19
C SER A 22 17.20 22.48 -13.17
N GLY A 23 16.63 22.10 -12.02
CA GLY A 23 17.21 21.03 -11.24
C GLY A 23 17.59 21.35 -9.80
N ASP A 24 16.74 22.03 -9.06
CA ASP A 24 16.74 21.89 -7.59
C ASP A 24 15.38 22.21 -6.96
N GLU A 25 14.27 21.79 -7.58
CA GLU A 25 13.05 21.55 -6.79
C GLU A 25 13.38 20.34 -5.91
N GLY A 26 13.82 20.61 -4.69
CA GLY A 26 14.23 19.59 -3.75
C GLY A 26 13.12 18.56 -3.61
N VAL A 27 13.48 17.28 -3.54
CA VAL A 27 12.54 16.16 -3.29
C VAL A 27 11.62 16.43 -2.09
N ALA A 28 12.03 17.31 -1.18
CA ALA A 28 11.24 17.80 -0.05
C ALA A 28 10.01 18.64 -0.44
N ASP A 29 10.04 19.43 -1.52
CA ASP A 29 8.89 20.23 -1.99
C ASP A 29 7.83 19.36 -2.68
N VAL A 30 8.23 18.20 -3.23
CA VAL A 30 7.29 17.20 -3.79
C VAL A 30 6.54 16.44 -2.68
N LEU A 31 7.05 16.48 -1.45
CA LEU A 31 6.53 15.74 -0.30
C LEU A 31 5.74 16.64 0.63
N GLU A 32 4.59 17.15 0.18
CA GLU A 32 3.71 17.93 1.04
C GLU A 32 3.22 17.09 2.25
N PRO A 33 3.63 17.42 3.49
CA PRO A 33 3.31 16.60 4.67
C PRO A 33 1.80 16.45 4.90
N GLU A 34 1.04 17.48 4.48
CA GLU A 34 -0.42 17.55 4.57
C GLU A 34 -1.12 16.49 3.72
N LEU A 35 -0.49 16.04 2.63
CA LEU A 35 -1.01 14.96 1.77
C LEU A 35 -0.55 13.58 2.28
N LEU A 36 0.70 13.49 2.73
CA LEU A 36 1.36 12.25 3.10
C LEU A 36 0.80 11.63 4.37
N LEU A 37 0.61 12.43 5.43
CA LEU A 37 0.18 11.90 6.72
C LEU A 37 -1.23 11.26 6.65
N PRO A 38 -2.24 11.89 6.00
CA PRO A 38 -3.52 11.24 5.80
C PRO A 38 -3.43 9.97 4.94
N ALA A 39 -2.59 9.95 3.91
CA ALA A 39 -2.41 8.78 3.05
C ALA A 39 -1.76 7.62 3.83
N PHE A 40 -0.71 7.90 4.61
CA PHE A 40 -0.10 6.95 5.53
C PHE A 40 -1.12 6.39 6.54
N ALA A 41 -1.94 7.25 7.15
CA ALA A 41 -3.00 6.82 8.07
C ALA A 41 -4.05 5.91 7.40
N ARG A 42 -4.38 6.12 6.12
CA ARG A 42 -5.23 5.20 5.35
C ARG A 42 -4.56 3.84 5.15
N GLY A 43 -3.25 3.81 4.94
CA GLY A 43 -2.44 2.57 4.96
C GLY A 43 -2.65 1.76 6.23
N ILE A 44 -2.46 2.42 7.39
CA ILE A 44 -2.71 1.80 8.69
C ILE A 44 -4.16 1.32 8.81
N ALA A 45 -5.13 2.18 8.47
CA ALA A 45 -6.54 1.85 8.59
C ALA A 45 -6.93 0.65 7.72
N SER A 46 -6.43 0.57 6.48
CA SER A 46 -6.70 -0.54 5.57
C SER A 46 -6.13 -1.86 6.09
N PHE A 47 -4.95 -1.86 6.70
CA PHE A 47 -4.41 -3.04 7.40
C PHE A 47 -5.35 -3.50 8.52
N VAL A 48 -5.76 -2.56 9.39
CA VAL A 48 -6.66 -2.87 10.52
C VAL A 48 -7.99 -3.43 10.02
N VAL A 49 -8.59 -2.80 9.01
CA VAL A 49 -9.84 -3.28 8.41
C VAL A 49 -9.67 -4.69 7.83
N GLY A 50 -8.61 -4.95 7.07
CA GLY A 50 -8.33 -6.28 6.52
C GLY A 50 -8.15 -7.35 7.61
N TYR A 51 -7.43 -7.01 8.68
CA TYR A 51 -7.24 -7.90 9.83
C TYR A 51 -8.58 -8.20 10.53
N LEU A 52 -9.40 -7.18 10.77
CA LEU A 52 -10.71 -7.33 11.41
C LEU A 52 -11.69 -8.13 10.56
N LEU A 53 -11.70 -7.95 9.23
CA LEU A 53 -12.51 -8.77 8.33
C LEU A 53 -12.04 -10.23 8.34
N THR A 54 -10.73 -10.46 8.41
CA THR A 54 -10.18 -11.82 8.55
C THR A 54 -10.64 -12.45 9.86
N LEU A 55 -10.56 -11.72 10.98
CA LEU A 55 -11.10 -12.14 12.27
C LEU A 55 -12.58 -12.54 12.14
N VAL A 56 -13.43 -11.69 11.51
CA VAL A 56 -14.85 -11.98 11.33
C VAL A 56 -15.07 -13.26 10.52
N VAL A 57 -14.39 -13.43 9.39
CA VAL A 57 -14.53 -14.63 8.54
C VAL A 57 -14.07 -15.89 9.27
N VAL A 58 -12.98 -15.79 10.03
CA VAL A 58 -12.44 -16.88 10.84
C VAL A 58 -13.40 -17.26 11.96
N LEU A 59 -14.06 -16.29 12.62
CA LEU A 59 -15.04 -16.54 13.67
C LEU A 59 -16.41 -17.01 13.15
N ALA A 60 -16.82 -16.56 11.96
CA ALA A 60 -18.10 -16.88 11.35
C ALA A 60 -18.12 -18.25 10.66
N GLY A 61 -16.95 -18.76 10.23
CA GLY A 61 -16.85 -20.16 9.82
C GLY A 61 -17.08 -21.09 11.02
N PRO A 62 -17.60 -22.32 10.83
CA PRO A 62 -17.62 -23.33 11.89
C PRO A 62 -16.16 -23.73 12.17
N ALA A 63 -15.53 -22.97 13.05
CA ALA A 63 -14.09 -22.93 13.20
C ALA A 63 -13.60 -24.14 14.00
N SER A 64 -12.83 -24.99 13.34
CA SER A 64 -11.81 -25.80 14.02
C SER A 64 -10.55 -24.95 14.26
N ILE A 65 -10.67 -23.78 14.89
CA ILE A 65 -9.50 -23.11 15.49
C ILE A 65 -9.17 -23.91 16.74
N ARG A 66 -8.24 -24.86 16.60
CA ARG A 66 -7.74 -25.67 17.71
C ARG A 66 -6.59 -24.91 18.36
N GLY A 67 -6.81 -24.38 19.55
CA GLY A 67 -5.82 -23.61 20.33
C GLY A 67 -6.47 -22.94 21.55
N GLY A 68 -5.66 -22.43 22.48
CA GLY A 68 -6.16 -21.64 23.59
C GLY A 68 -6.67 -20.27 23.14
N LEU A 69 -7.56 -19.64 23.91
CA LEU A 69 -8.04 -18.27 23.64
C LEU A 69 -6.90 -17.25 23.49
N ALA A 70 -5.77 -17.47 24.17
CA ALA A 70 -4.57 -16.64 24.08
C ALA A 70 -3.85 -16.74 22.73
N ASP A 71 -4.02 -17.85 22.00
CA ASP A 71 -3.36 -18.09 20.71
C ASP A 71 -4.19 -17.57 19.52
N VAL A 72 -5.47 -17.30 19.75
CA VAL A 72 -6.41 -16.84 18.72
C VAL A 72 -5.88 -15.63 17.93
N PRO A 73 -5.34 -14.56 18.55
CA PRO A 73 -4.78 -13.44 17.80
C PRO A 73 -3.62 -13.82 16.87
N ALA A 74 -2.71 -14.70 17.32
CA ALA A 74 -1.59 -15.15 16.50
C ALA A 74 -2.08 -16.03 15.34
N LEU A 75 -3.08 -16.88 15.56
CA LEU A 75 -3.68 -17.69 14.50
C LEU A 75 -4.40 -16.84 13.44
N ILE A 76 -5.15 -15.82 13.86
CA ILE A 76 -5.76 -14.86 12.93
C ILE A 76 -4.68 -14.12 12.14
N ALA A 77 -3.61 -13.69 12.80
CA ALA A 77 -2.49 -13.08 12.11
C ALA A 77 -1.87 -14.04 11.08
N PHE A 78 -1.65 -15.31 11.40
CA PHE A 78 -1.12 -16.27 10.44
C PHE A 78 -2.02 -16.46 9.22
N VAL A 79 -3.35 -16.44 9.40
CA VAL A 79 -4.32 -16.44 8.29
C VAL A 79 -4.20 -15.15 7.47
N PHE A 80 -4.22 -13.99 8.13
CA PHE A 80 -4.19 -12.70 7.47
C PHE A 80 -2.89 -12.48 6.68
N TYR A 81 -1.74 -12.77 7.26
CA TYR A 81 -0.44 -12.69 6.60
C TYR A 81 -0.30 -13.79 5.53
N GLY A 82 -0.80 -15.00 5.79
CA GLY A 82 -0.82 -16.07 4.79
C GLY A 82 -1.61 -15.71 3.53
N ALA A 83 -2.70 -14.93 3.66
CA ALA A 83 -3.47 -14.38 2.54
C ALA A 83 -2.68 -13.35 1.72
N HIS A 84 -1.62 -12.77 2.28
CA HIS A 84 -0.64 -11.94 1.57
C HIS A 84 0.55 -12.74 1.02
N ASN A 85 0.47 -14.07 1.01
CA ASN A 85 1.58 -14.96 0.71
C ASN A 85 2.77 -14.87 1.67
N VAL A 86 2.58 -14.32 2.87
CA VAL A 86 3.64 -14.26 3.89
C VAL A 86 3.65 -15.58 4.67
N PRO A 87 4.73 -16.38 4.59
CA PRO A 87 4.79 -17.65 5.29
C PRO A 87 5.05 -17.47 6.78
N VAL A 88 4.59 -18.44 7.55
CA VAL A 88 4.94 -18.64 8.95
C VAL A 88 6.22 -19.49 9.00
N GLN A 89 7.26 -19.00 9.65
CA GLN A 89 8.41 -19.81 10.03
C GLN A 89 8.06 -20.63 11.26
N VAL A 90 8.09 -21.95 11.13
CA VAL A 90 7.98 -22.89 12.24
C VAL A 90 9.35 -23.52 12.46
N ALA A 91 9.87 -23.44 13.69
CA ALA A 91 11.18 -24.00 14.00
C ALA A 91 11.24 -25.49 13.63
N ASN A 92 12.35 -25.93 13.03
CA ASN A 92 12.58 -27.30 12.56
C ASN A 92 11.67 -27.80 11.41
N LEU A 93 10.65 -27.05 10.99
CA LEU A 93 9.76 -27.39 9.86
C LEU A 93 9.90 -26.45 8.66
N GLY A 94 10.48 -25.25 8.87
CA GLY A 94 10.71 -24.27 7.80
C GLY A 94 9.53 -23.32 7.60
N ALA A 95 9.46 -22.72 6.41
CA ALA A 95 8.45 -21.74 6.04
C ALA A 95 7.20 -22.42 5.46
N ILE A 96 6.03 -22.16 6.04
CA ILE A 96 4.75 -22.71 5.61
C ILE A 96 3.74 -21.59 5.33
N ASN A 97 2.95 -21.72 4.27
CA ASN A 97 1.80 -20.84 4.08
C ASN A 97 0.59 -21.42 4.84
N PHE A 98 0.19 -20.74 5.92
CA PHE A 98 -0.83 -21.23 6.84
C PHE A 98 -2.20 -21.41 6.19
N VAL A 99 -2.56 -20.56 5.22
CA VAL A 99 -3.83 -20.64 4.47
C VAL A 99 -3.79 -21.79 3.48
N ALA A 100 -2.69 -21.94 2.75
CA ALA A 100 -2.56 -22.99 1.72
C ALA A 100 -2.49 -24.41 2.31
N GLN A 101 -2.08 -24.57 3.57
CA GLN A 101 -1.97 -25.87 4.22
C GLN A 101 -3.26 -26.39 4.87
N GLN A 102 -4.35 -25.61 4.86
CA GLN A 102 -5.62 -26.06 5.45
C GLN A 102 -6.22 -27.22 4.64
N GLN A 103 -6.42 -28.36 5.30
CA GLN A 103 -7.10 -29.52 4.73
C GLN A 103 -8.60 -29.41 5.03
N ASN A 104 -9.44 -29.43 3.99
CA ASN A 104 -10.90 -29.33 4.08
C ASN A 104 -11.41 -28.11 4.90
N PRO A 105 -11.08 -26.88 4.50
CA PRO A 105 -11.52 -25.70 5.23
C PRO A 105 -13.03 -25.49 5.07
N SER A 106 -13.72 -25.22 6.18
CA SER A 106 -15.16 -24.90 6.19
C SER A 106 -15.50 -23.65 5.37
N THR A 107 -14.56 -22.71 5.30
CA THR A 107 -14.64 -21.51 4.46
C THR A 107 -13.74 -21.70 3.23
N PRO A 108 -14.22 -21.47 2.00
CA PRO A 108 -13.40 -21.61 0.81
C PRO A 108 -12.14 -20.75 0.89
N LEU A 109 -10.97 -21.32 0.57
CA LEU A 109 -9.68 -20.63 0.68
C LEU A 109 -9.66 -19.30 -0.06
N ILE A 110 -10.31 -19.25 -1.23
CA ILE A 110 -10.40 -18.05 -2.08
C ILE A 110 -10.95 -16.83 -1.33
N VAL A 111 -11.82 -17.02 -0.33
CA VAL A 111 -12.34 -15.91 0.48
C VAL A 111 -11.20 -15.20 1.20
N PHE A 112 -10.29 -15.95 1.83
CA PHE A 112 -9.15 -15.36 2.55
C PHE A 112 -8.21 -14.62 1.61
N TRP A 113 -7.93 -15.17 0.42
CA TRP A 113 -7.09 -14.51 -0.59
C TRP A 113 -7.70 -13.21 -1.13
N LEU A 114 -9.02 -13.15 -1.26
CA LEU A 114 -9.73 -11.99 -1.79
C LEU A 114 -9.90 -10.86 -0.76
N LEU A 115 -9.93 -11.17 0.54
CA LEU A 115 -10.10 -10.15 1.59
C LEU A 115 -9.10 -8.98 1.51
N PRO A 116 -7.77 -9.21 1.53
CA PRO A 116 -6.82 -8.09 1.45
C PRO A 116 -6.93 -7.35 0.12
N ILE A 117 -7.17 -8.08 -0.98
CA ILE A 117 -7.35 -7.49 -2.32
C ILE A 117 -8.56 -6.55 -2.32
N ALA A 118 -9.70 -6.99 -1.80
CA ALA A 118 -10.93 -6.19 -1.75
C ALA A 118 -10.77 -4.92 -0.92
N VAL A 119 -10.13 -5.01 0.25
CA VAL A 119 -9.89 -3.85 1.12
C VAL A 119 -8.95 -2.83 0.46
N LEU A 120 -7.89 -3.30 -0.18
CA LEU A 120 -6.92 -2.42 -0.84
C LEU A 120 -7.48 -1.80 -2.12
N LEU A 121 -8.26 -2.55 -2.91
CA LEU A 121 -9.01 -2.00 -4.04
C LEU A 121 -9.99 -0.92 -3.58
N GLY A 122 -10.75 -1.18 -2.50
CA GLY A 122 -11.66 -0.19 -1.93
C GLY A 122 -10.94 1.08 -1.45
N THR A 123 -9.77 0.92 -0.82
CA THR A 123 -8.90 2.04 -0.44
C THR A 123 -8.44 2.83 -1.67
N GLY A 124 -8.07 2.14 -2.74
CA GLY A 124 -7.73 2.75 -4.03
C GLY A 124 -8.89 3.52 -4.65
N VAL A 125 -10.09 2.95 -4.65
CA VAL A 125 -11.30 3.60 -5.16
C VAL A 125 -11.60 4.90 -4.41
N GLU A 126 -11.50 4.85 -3.08
CA GLU A 126 -11.67 6.01 -2.19
C GLU A 126 -10.63 7.10 -2.50
N LEU A 127 -9.36 6.72 -2.62
CA LEU A 127 -8.28 7.64 -2.95
C LEU A 127 -8.47 8.27 -4.34
N GLY A 128 -8.73 7.46 -5.36
CA GLY A 128 -8.98 7.92 -6.73
C GLY A 128 -10.15 8.90 -6.82
N SER A 129 -11.22 8.65 -6.06
CA SER A 129 -12.39 9.54 -6.00
C SER A 129 -12.03 10.92 -5.43
N ARG A 130 -11.21 10.97 -4.36
CA ARG A 130 -10.73 12.23 -3.78
C ARG A 130 -9.81 12.99 -4.73
N PHE A 131 -8.94 12.26 -5.43
CA PHE A 131 -8.02 12.82 -6.42
C PHE A 131 -8.77 13.51 -7.56
N LEU A 132 -9.77 12.83 -8.09
CA LEU A 132 -10.66 13.33 -9.12
C LEU A 132 -11.48 14.55 -8.68
N ALA A 133 -11.84 14.63 -7.40
CA ALA A 133 -12.54 15.78 -6.84
C ALA A 133 -11.62 17.00 -6.68
N ARG A 134 -10.34 16.79 -6.34
CA ARG A 134 -9.34 17.85 -6.15
C ARG A 134 -8.63 18.28 -7.43
N LYS A 135 -8.82 17.56 -8.54
CA LYS A 135 -8.02 17.73 -9.78
C LYS A 135 -6.51 17.64 -9.51
N ALA A 136 -6.12 16.77 -8.57
CA ALA A 136 -4.74 16.58 -8.18
C ALA A 136 -3.94 15.87 -9.29
N SER A 137 -2.61 16.04 -9.27
CA SER A 137 -1.73 15.53 -10.31
C SER A 137 -1.56 13.99 -10.22
N ALA A 138 -1.01 13.39 -11.29
CA ALA A 138 -0.65 11.97 -11.27
C ALA A 138 0.49 11.67 -10.28
N VAL A 139 1.41 12.62 -10.10
CA VAL A 139 2.53 12.51 -9.15
C VAL A 139 1.99 12.42 -7.72
N ASP A 140 1.06 13.31 -7.36
CA ASP A 140 0.40 13.30 -6.05
C ASP A 140 -0.29 11.96 -5.76
N LEU A 141 -0.88 11.32 -6.78
CA LEU A 141 -1.55 10.02 -6.63
C LEU A 141 -0.53 8.95 -6.31
N VAL A 142 0.54 8.86 -7.09
CA VAL A 142 1.61 7.87 -6.89
C VAL A 142 2.24 8.07 -5.52
N THR A 143 2.55 9.31 -5.14
CA THR A 143 3.07 9.66 -3.82
C THR A 143 2.12 9.24 -2.70
N SER A 144 0.80 9.44 -2.89
CA SER A 144 -0.21 8.98 -1.93
C SER A 144 -0.30 7.46 -1.83
N VAL A 145 -0.21 6.73 -2.95
CA VAL A 145 -0.18 5.26 -2.96
C VAL A 145 1.06 4.74 -2.23
N LEU A 146 2.21 5.37 -2.44
CA LEU A 146 3.44 5.03 -1.72
C LEU A 146 3.28 5.28 -0.22
N ALA A 147 2.71 6.41 0.18
CA ALA A 147 2.43 6.70 1.59
C ALA A 147 1.46 5.69 2.22
N VAL A 148 0.39 5.30 1.53
CA VAL A 148 -0.52 4.23 1.96
C VAL A 148 0.25 2.91 2.14
N SER A 149 1.10 2.57 1.18
CA SER A 149 1.90 1.34 1.22
C SER A 149 2.88 1.34 2.39
N LEU A 150 3.51 2.48 2.69
CA LEU A 150 4.37 2.64 3.86
C LEU A 150 3.61 2.50 5.17
N GLY A 151 2.42 3.09 5.29
CA GLY A 151 1.56 2.95 6.48
C GLY A 151 1.13 1.52 6.73
N TYR A 152 0.74 0.83 5.66
CA TYR A 152 0.40 -0.60 5.72
C TYR A 152 1.61 -1.45 6.11
N THR A 153 2.76 -1.20 5.48
CA THR A 153 4.03 -1.91 5.74
C THR A 153 4.49 -1.73 7.17
N ALA A 154 4.36 -0.52 7.73
CA ALA A 154 4.76 -0.24 9.11
C ALA A 154 3.98 -1.12 10.11
N LEU A 155 2.67 -1.28 9.90
CA LEU A 155 1.86 -2.14 10.75
C LEU A 155 2.11 -3.63 10.47
N ALA A 156 2.33 -4.01 9.20
CA ALA A 156 2.73 -5.36 8.82
C ALA A 156 4.06 -5.77 9.48
N PHE A 157 5.04 -4.87 9.50
CA PHE A 157 6.31 -5.04 10.21
C PHE A 157 6.09 -5.21 11.70
N LEU A 158 5.30 -4.34 12.34
CA LEU A 158 5.03 -4.42 13.78
C LEU A 158 4.40 -5.76 14.16
N GLY A 159 3.46 -6.28 13.37
CA GLY A 159 2.81 -7.56 13.63
C GLY A 159 3.78 -8.76 13.64
N THR A 160 4.93 -8.69 12.95
CA THR A 160 5.96 -9.77 13.00
C THR A 160 6.61 -9.94 14.38
N PHE A 161 6.56 -8.90 15.21
CA PHE A 161 7.05 -8.93 16.59
C PHE A 161 5.95 -9.32 17.57
N VAL A 162 4.72 -8.88 17.32
CA VAL A 162 3.56 -9.13 18.18
C VAL A 162 3.06 -10.57 18.05
N PHE A 163 2.96 -11.08 16.82
CA PHE A 163 2.35 -12.38 16.55
C PHE A 163 3.39 -13.50 16.54
N ARG A 164 3.66 -14.02 17.74
CA ARG A 164 4.51 -15.18 17.97
C ARG A 164 3.78 -16.14 18.90
N THR A 165 3.72 -17.41 18.54
CA THR A 165 3.11 -18.44 19.38
C THR A 165 3.93 -19.73 19.33
N LYS A 166 3.60 -20.68 20.20
CA LYS A 166 4.11 -22.05 20.16
C LYS A 166 3.05 -22.95 19.53
N THR A 167 3.50 -23.88 18.69
CA THR A 167 2.64 -24.95 18.19
C THR A 167 2.27 -25.93 19.30
N MET A 168 1.37 -26.88 19.01
CA MET A 168 1.01 -27.99 19.92
C MET A 168 2.19 -28.84 20.41
N PHE A 169 3.34 -28.78 19.73
CA PHE A 169 4.58 -29.47 20.09
C PHE A 169 5.60 -28.55 20.80
N GLU A 170 5.13 -27.41 21.32
CA GLU A 170 5.95 -26.35 21.94
C GLU A 170 7.00 -25.70 21.02
N VAL A 171 6.92 -25.96 19.71
CA VAL A 171 7.81 -25.40 18.70
C VAL A 171 7.39 -23.97 18.37
N SER A 172 8.35 -23.03 18.35
CA SER A 172 8.10 -21.62 18.03
C SER A 172 7.62 -21.41 16.60
N ALA A 173 6.56 -20.63 16.43
CA ALA A 173 6.00 -20.19 15.16
C ALA A 173 5.96 -18.65 15.12
N LYS A 174 6.49 -18.06 14.05
CA LYS A 174 6.56 -16.61 13.85
C LYS A 174 6.42 -16.25 12.37
N LEU A 175 6.02 -15.02 12.08
CA LEU A 175 5.96 -14.51 10.71
C LEU A 175 7.36 -14.33 10.11
N TYR A 176 7.51 -14.64 8.82
CA TYR A 176 8.75 -14.36 8.09
C TYR A 176 8.88 -12.85 7.85
N LEU A 177 9.90 -12.21 8.45
CA LEU A 177 10.05 -10.75 8.45
C LEU A 177 10.25 -10.17 7.04
N GLY A 178 11.11 -10.77 6.21
CA GLY A 178 11.40 -10.25 4.87
C GLY A 178 10.15 -10.20 4.00
N ASP A 179 9.45 -11.32 3.87
CA ASP A 179 8.17 -11.45 3.16
C ASP A 179 7.09 -10.53 3.73
N ALA A 180 7.00 -10.37 5.06
CA ALA A 180 6.05 -9.43 5.67
C ALA A 180 6.29 -7.98 5.22
N ILE A 181 7.56 -7.56 5.05
CA ILE A 181 7.91 -6.24 4.54
C ILE A 181 7.61 -6.16 3.04
N VAL A 182 8.08 -7.14 2.27
CA VAL A 182 7.94 -7.15 0.80
C VAL A 182 6.46 -7.15 0.41
N PHE A 183 5.67 -8.09 0.94
CA PHE A 183 4.25 -8.18 0.64
C PHE A 183 3.43 -7.11 1.36
N GLY A 184 3.85 -6.67 2.54
CA GLY A 184 3.26 -5.52 3.23
C GLY A 184 3.37 -4.22 2.42
N PHE A 185 4.36 -4.10 1.56
CA PHE A 185 4.50 -2.97 0.64
C PHE A 185 3.88 -3.24 -0.74
N ALA A 186 4.17 -4.40 -1.33
CA ALA A 186 3.78 -4.71 -2.70
C ALA A 186 2.26 -4.82 -2.90
N TYR A 187 1.55 -5.46 -1.96
CA TYR A 187 0.10 -5.59 -2.03
C TYR A 187 -0.61 -4.22 -2.08
N PRO A 188 -0.42 -3.33 -1.09
CA PRO A 188 -1.06 -2.02 -1.14
C PRO A 188 -0.62 -1.20 -2.35
N ALA A 189 0.67 -1.23 -2.71
CA ALA A 189 1.15 -0.48 -3.87
C ALA A 189 0.41 -0.86 -5.15
N VAL A 190 0.23 -2.17 -5.38
CA VAL A 190 -0.46 -2.68 -6.57
C VAL A 190 -1.97 -2.45 -6.49
N PHE A 191 -2.63 -2.92 -5.43
CA PHE A 191 -4.10 -2.95 -5.41
C PHE A 191 -4.73 -1.58 -5.13
N VAL A 192 -4.06 -0.70 -4.37
CA VAL A 192 -4.54 0.68 -4.20
C VAL A 192 -4.39 1.45 -5.50
N LEU A 193 -3.28 1.27 -6.24
CA LEU A 193 -3.11 1.88 -7.56
C LEU A 193 -4.17 1.38 -8.54
N LEU A 194 -4.40 0.06 -8.62
CA LEU A 194 -5.43 -0.52 -9.48
C LEU A 194 -6.83 0.03 -9.17
N GLY A 195 -7.19 0.10 -7.88
CA GLY A 195 -8.47 0.67 -7.47
C GLY A 195 -8.62 2.15 -7.86
N ALA A 196 -7.56 2.94 -7.66
CA ALA A 196 -7.57 4.36 -8.04
C ALA A 196 -7.66 4.54 -9.56
N SER A 197 -6.88 3.78 -10.33
CA SER A 197 -6.90 3.81 -11.79
C SER A 197 -8.25 3.40 -12.37
N ALA A 198 -8.89 2.37 -11.81
CA ALA A 198 -10.23 1.95 -12.23
C ALA A 198 -11.26 3.07 -12.08
N THR A 199 -11.23 3.80 -10.96
CA THR A 199 -12.11 4.96 -10.74
C THR A 199 -11.85 6.07 -11.76
N MET A 200 -10.59 6.35 -12.09
CA MET A 200 -10.22 7.36 -13.09
C MET A 200 -10.69 7.00 -14.50
N LEU A 201 -10.50 5.75 -14.90
CA LEU A 201 -10.95 5.25 -16.21
C LEU A 201 -12.47 5.26 -16.33
N TYR A 202 -13.17 4.79 -15.29
CA TYR A 202 -14.63 4.79 -15.25
C TYR A 202 -15.20 6.20 -15.43
N ARG A 203 -14.66 7.19 -14.68
CA ARG A 203 -15.15 8.57 -14.77
C ARG A 203 -14.92 9.19 -16.14
N ARG A 204 -13.77 8.91 -16.77
CA ARG A 204 -13.47 9.39 -18.12
C ARG A 204 -14.48 8.84 -19.14
N ALA A 205 -14.73 7.54 -19.10
CA ALA A 205 -15.70 6.89 -20.00
C ALA A 205 -17.13 7.44 -19.85
N THR A 206 -17.53 7.87 -18.65
CA THR A 206 -18.87 8.43 -18.41
C THR A 206 -19.02 9.91 -18.77
N ILE A 207 -17.93 10.68 -18.87
CA ILE A 207 -17.98 12.10 -19.26
C ILE A 207 -17.94 12.24 -20.79
N ASP A 208 -17.22 11.32 -21.46
CA ASP A 208 -17.02 11.34 -22.91
C ASP A 208 -18.14 10.61 -23.70
N ALA A 209 -19.15 10.06 -23.02
CA ALA A 209 -20.29 9.33 -23.59
C ALA A 209 -21.59 10.14 -23.53
#